data_AF-A0A3L7W2R7-F1
#
_entry.id   AF-A0A3L7W2R7-F1
#
_cell.length_a   1.000
_cell.length_b   1.000
_cell.length_c   1.000
_cell.angle_alpha   90.00
_cell.angle_beta   90.00
_cell.angle_gamma   90.00
#
_symmetry.space_group_name_H-M   'P 1'
#
loop_
_entity.id
_entity.type
_entity.pdbx_description
1 polymer ?
#
loop_
_entity_poly.entity_id
_entity_poly.type
_entity_poly.pdbx_seq_one_letter_code
_entity_poly.pdbx_strand_id
1 'polypeptide(L)'
;MATAPSCVGRAVSHRTQRGDAPWRSSPCAIVGAARRPTQQRSAPLSRFAPGAPRSCSPRRTPRSSSAPRSVAARRGCVGCYAPRMNDPRPIGLFDSGVGGLTVLREVWRRLPGESTIYVGDSARTPYGTRPESEVIAFSEEIADYLVARGAKAIVIACNTASAVALQALRRRHPTVPILGVVRPGATAAALATRTGHIGVLATKATVQSGAYFAAIKEESPAAVIEERAASELVPLIESGELDSPRLDAAIADLLAPLRSSSGGWRIDTLLLGCTHFPLIRAAIARGLGESVAVVDAAAAAAAGLADLVAVNRLDAPGSTRGTAADAGRLGHEAPAHVAVTPTREIFTTGDAAAVTALAARLFRSDELVAEHLDLSAPRHP
;
A
#
# COMPACT_ATOMS: atom_id res chain seq x y z
N MET A 1 40.38 -73.55 6.61
CA MET A 1 39.44 -73.70 7.74
C MET A 1 38.41 -72.59 7.58
N ALA A 2 37.28 -72.81 6.90
CA ALA A 2 36.11 -73.59 7.34
C ALA A 2 35.22 -72.78 8.30
N THR A 3 33.92 -72.55 8.09
CA THR A 3 33.05 -72.74 6.90
C THR A 3 31.74 -71.96 7.17
N ALA A 4 31.04 -71.49 6.13
CA ALA A 4 29.63 -71.11 6.25
C ALA A 4 28.73 -72.37 6.27
N PRO A 5 27.43 -72.22 6.60
CA PRO A 5 26.43 -72.86 5.74
C PRO A 5 25.26 -71.93 5.35
N SER A 6 24.54 -72.35 4.31
CA SER A 6 23.37 -71.70 3.69
C SER A 6 22.22 -72.69 3.50
N CYS A 7 21.04 -72.19 3.06
CA CYS A 7 19.83 -72.96 2.64
C CYS A 7 19.03 -73.62 3.80
N VAL A 8 17.72 -73.99 3.74
CA VAL A 8 16.67 -74.27 2.71
C VAL A 8 15.28 -73.84 3.29
N GLY A 9 14.17 -73.53 2.58
CA GLY A 9 13.93 -73.41 1.12
C GLY A 9 12.59 -73.95 0.54
N ARG A 10 11.41 -73.81 1.18
CA ARG A 10 10.06 -74.21 0.65
C ARG A 10 8.94 -73.27 1.17
N ALA A 11 7.89 -72.78 0.49
CA ALA A 11 7.30 -72.84 -0.88
C ALA A 11 5.92 -73.54 -1.01
N VAL A 12 4.94 -72.81 -1.63
CA VAL A 12 3.62 -73.24 -2.22
C VAL A 12 2.52 -73.61 -1.19
N SER A 13 1.21 -73.27 -1.28
CA SER A 13 0.20 -73.01 -2.36
C SER A 13 -0.75 -71.83 -2.00
N HIS A 14 -1.27 -70.96 -2.89
CA HIS A 14 -2.17 -71.06 -4.07
C HIS A 14 -3.69 -71.17 -3.83
N ARG A 15 -4.41 -70.02 -3.96
CA ARG A 15 -5.66 -69.76 -4.74
C ARG A 15 -5.93 -68.24 -4.66
N THR A 16 -5.99 -67.37 -5.69
CA THR A 16 -6.55 -67.33 -7.07
C THR A 16 -8.06 -67.07 -7.19
N GLN A 17 -8.42 -65.81 -7.50
CA GLN A 17 -9.34 -65.33 -8.56
C GLN A 17 -9.19 -63.78 -8.57
N ARG A 18 -8.70 -63.08 -9.62
CA ARG A 18 -9.13 -62.89 -11.05
C ARG A 18 -10.34 -61.97 -11.23
N GLY A 19 -10.28 -61.09 -12.25
CA GLY A 19 -11.23 -60.01 -12.55
C GLY A 19 -10.56 -58.63 -12.58
N ASP A 20 -9.49 -58.43 -13.36
CA ASP A 20 -9.52 -58.04 -14.79
C ASP A 20 -9.73 -56.52 -15.01
N ALA A 21 -8.67 -55.87 -15.50
CA ALA A 21 -8.74 -54.53 -16.09
C ALA A 21 -9.09 -54.65 -17.60
N PRO A 22 -9.51 -53.56 -18.28
CA PRO A 22 -8.47 -52.74 -18.90
C PRO A 22 -8.76 -51.23 -18.99
N TRP A 23 -7.68 -50.44 -19.02
CA TRP A 23 -7.67 -49.16 -19.72
C TRP A 23 -7.86 -49.37 -21.23
N ARG A 24 -8.80 -48.66 -21.86
CA ARG A 24 -8.69 -48.30 -23.29
C ARG A 24 -9.52 -47.06 -23.63
N SER A 25 -8.93 -46.26 -24.51
CA SER A 25 -9.48 -45.14 -25.27
C SER A 25 -10.80 -45.41 -25.99
N SER A 26 -11.65 -44.38 -26.15
CA SER A 26 -12.35 -44.12 -27.43
C SER A 26 -12.89 -42.67 -27.53
N PRO A 27 -12.97 -42.09 -28.74
CA PRO A 27 -13.56 -40.77 -29.02
C PRO A 27 -14.96 -40.85 -29.66
N CYS A 28 -15.78 -39.80 -29.47
CA CYS A 28 -16.83 -39.28 -30.36
C CYS A 28 -17.40 -38.02 -29.67
N ALA A 29 -17.51 -36.81 -30.23
CA ALA A 29 -18.01 -36.39 -31.54
C ALA A 29 -19.51 -36.69 -31.77
N ILE A 30 -20.36 -35.66 -31.60
CA ILE A 30 -21.52 -35.37 -32.46
C ILE A 30 -22.00 -33.92 -32.25
N VAL A 31 -21.95 -33.16 -33.36
CA VAL A 31 -22.85 -32.09 -33.84
C VAL A 31 -23.47 -31.09 -32.84
N GLY A 32 -23.05 -29.82 -32.98
CA GLY A 32 -23.79 -28.63 -32.53
C GLY A 32 -23.34 -27.40 -33.35
N ALA A 33 -24.06 -27.08 -34.42
CA ALA A 33 -23.56 -26.15 -35.46
C ALA A 33 -24.06 -24.71 -35.30
N ALA A 34 -23.17 -23.77 -35.67
CA ALA A 34 -23.44 -22.35 -36.01
C ALA A 34 -23.91 -21.44 -34.83
N ARG A 35 -23.64 -20.12 -34.83
CA ARG A 35 -23.18 -19.19 -35.88
C ARG A 35 -22.12 -18.21 -35.36
N ARG A 36 -21.13 -17.85 -36.19
CA ARG A 36 -20.33 -16.62 -36.02
C ARG A 36 -21.00 -15.46 -36.76
N PRO A 37 -21.08 -14.24 -36.19
CA PRO A 37 -21.30 -13.02 -36.96
C PRO A 37 -19.99 -12.56 -37.60
N THR A 38 -19.93 -12.72 -38.92
CA THR A 38 -19.15 -11.99 -39.91
C THR A 38 -18.42 -10.70 -39.48
N GLN A 39 -17.13 -10.61 -39.84
CA GLN A 39 -16.50 -9.33 -40.19
C GLN A 39 -17.22 -8.70 -41.39
N GLN A 40 -17.39 -7.38 -41.38
CA GLN A 40 -17.58 -6.59 -42.60
C GLN A 40 -16.41 -5.63 -42.79
N ARG A 41 -15.99 -5.46 -44.05
CA ARG A 41 -14.94 -4.54 -44.52
C ARG A 41 -15.58 -3.39 -45.30
N SER A 42 -14.80 -2.31 -45.50
CA SER A 42 -15.07 -1.14 -46.37
C SER A 42 -16.24 -0.24 -45.91
N ALA A 43 -16.20 1.10 -46.07
CA ALA A 43 -15.43 1.93 -46.99
C ALA A 43 -14.84 3.22 -46.35
N PRO A 44 -14.00 4.02 -47.04
CA PRO A 44 -13.20 5.11 -46.44
C PRO A 44 -13.64 6.55 -46.81
N LEU A 45 -12.88 7.53 -46.28
CA LEU A 45 -12.77 8.96 -46.66
C LEU A 45 -13.77 9.96 -46.04
N SER A 46 -13.26 10.78 -45.12
CA SER A 46 -13.43 12.23 -45.19
C SER A 46 -12.08 12.92 -44.96
N ARG A 47 -11.76 13.94 -45.76
CA ARG A 47 -10.45 14.63 -45.76
C ARG A 47 -10.49 15.82 -44.81
N PHE A 48 -9.60 15.86 -43.82
CA PHE A 48 -9.19 17.14 -43.22
C PHE A 48 -8.10 17.78 -44.10
N ALA A 49 -8.36 18.97 -44.63
CA ALA A 49 -7.40 19.73 -45.41
C ALA A 49 -6.57 20.66 -44.49
N PRO A 50 -5.23 20.71 -44.62
CA PRO A 50 -4.40 21.63 -43.84
C PRO A 50 -4.38 23.03 -44.47
N GLY A 51 -4.66 24.06 -43.66
CA GLY A 51 -4.50 25.46 -44.06
C GLY A 51 -3.02 25.86 -44.08
N ALA A 52 -2.53 26.29 -45.23
CA ALA A 52 -1.15 26.74 -45.44
C ALA A 52 -0.91 28.20 -44.92
N PRO A 53 0.35 28.64 -44.73
CA PRO A 53 0.67 29.79 -43.87
C PRO A 53 0.51 31.14 -44.57
N ARG A 54 0.27 32.20 -43.78
CA ARG A 54 0.31 33.59 -44.27
C ARG A 54 1.74 34.15 -44.22
N SER A 55 2.10 34.82 -45.31
CA SER A 55 3.44 35.32 -45.64
C SER A 55 3.80 36.65 -44.96
N CYS A 56 5.10 36.91 -44.85
CA CYS A 56 5.66 38.16 -44.33
C CYS A 56 6.10 39.15 -45.44
N SER A 57 6.24 40.42 -45.02
CA SER A 57 7.04 41.50 -45.64
C SER A 57 6.41 42.30 -46.80
N PRO A 58 6.94 43.50 -47.20
CA PRO A 58 7.97 44.33 -46.55
C PRO A 58 7.69 45.88 -46.53
N ARG A 59 8.63 46.67 -45.95
CA ARG A 59 8.84 48.15 -46.07
C ARG A 59 7.92 49.07 -45.23
N ARG A 60 8.34 50.25 -44.74
CA ARG A 60 9.67 50.94 -44.70
C ARG A 60 9.73 51.93 -43.51
N THR A 61 10.95 52.34 -43.13
CA THR A 61 11.33 53.26 -42.03
C THR A 61 10.87 54.72 -42.20
N PRO A 62 10.95 55.53 -41.12
CA PRO A 62 11.98 56.58 -41.14
C PRO A 62 12.95 56.62 -39.93
N ARG A 63 14.10 57.24 -40.21
CA ARG A 63 15.17 57.76 -39.32
C ARG A 63 14.64 58.90 -38.40
N SER A 64 15.30 59.42 -37.35
CA SER A 64 16.52 59.07 -36.57
C SER A 64 16.73 60.15 -35.47
N SER A 65 17.29 59.83 -34.29
CA SER A 65 18.20 60.76 -33.57
C SER A 65 18.93 60.15 -32.35
N SER A 66 20.26 60.37 -32.32
CA SER A 66 21.13 60.60 -31.15
C SER A 66 21.06 59.72 -29.87
N ALA A 67 22.03 58.80 -29.79
CA ALA A 67 23.08 58.74 -28.74
C ALA A 67 22.70 58.37 -27.27
N PRO A 68 23.68 57.96 -26.43
CA PRO A 68 23.51 56.79 -25.59
C PRO A 68 22.96 57.10 -24.19
N ARG A 69 22.10 56.22 -23.69
CA ARG A 69 21.79 56.13 -22.26
C ARG A 69 21.98 54.70 -21.76
N SER A 70 22.78 54.63 -20.69
CA SER A 70 23.02 53.54 -19.76
C SER A 70 22.11 52.32 -19.85
N VAL A 71 22.73 51.14 -19.71
CA VAL A 71 22.04 49.90 -19.33
C VAL A 71 21.43 50.11 -17.94
N ALA A 72 20.23 50.69 -17.90
CA ALA A 72 19.42 50.76 -16.70
C ALA A 72 19.05 49.33 -16.33
N ALA A 73 19.66 48.82 -15.27
CA ALA A 73 19.29 47.55 -14.68
C ALA A 73 17.78 47.56 -14.43
N ARG A 74 17.03 46.82 -15.25
CA ARG A 74 15.63 46.54 -14.96
C ARG A 74 15.64 45.79 -13.64
N ARG A 75 15.28 46.49 -12.55
CA ARG A 75 14.89 45.85 -11.30
C ARG A 75 13.78 44.89 -11.67
N GLY A 76 14.11 43.61 -11.81
CA GLY A 76 13.10 42.58 -11.95
C GLY A 76 12.22 42.70 -10.71
N CYS A 77 10.91 42.85 -10.90
CA CYS A 77 10.00 42.56 -9.81
C CYS A 77 10.33 41.13 -9.38
N VAL A 78 10.88 40.99 -8.17
CA VAL A 78 11.15 39.70 -7.56
C VAL A 78 9.81 38.98 -7.58
N GLY A 79 9.72 37.93 -8.38
CA GLY A 79 8.45 37.31 -8.73
C GLY A 79 7.71 36.93 -7.46
N CYS A 80 6.42 37.23 -7.42
CA CYS A 80 5.56 36.94 -6.28
C CYS A 80 5.58 35.43 -5.98
N TYR A 81 6.49 35.00 -5.12
CA TYR A 81 6.36 33.74 -4.40
C TYR A 81 5.11 33.91 -3.54
N ALA A 82 3.98 33.41 -4.03
CA ALA A 82 2.81 33.20 -3.21
C ALA A 82 3.28 32.42 -1.97
N PRO A 83 3.10 32.93 -0.75
CA PRO A 83 3.60 32.27 0.44
C PRO A 83 3.05 30.86 0.48
N ARG A 84 3.89 29.88 0.89
CA ARG A 84 3.41 28.52 1.13
C ARG A 84 2.29 28.61 2.17
N MET A 85 1.06 28.39 1.73
CA MET A 85 -0.09 28.33 2.62
C MET A 85 0.00 27.00 3.35
N ASN A 86 0.64 27.02 4.51
CA ASN A 86 0.75 25.85 5.36
C ASN A 86 -0.65 25.48 5.87
N ASP A 87 -0.95 24.19 5.93
CA ASP A 87 -2.29 23.67 6.25
C ASP A 87 -2.29 23.07 7.67
N PRO A 88 -2.87 23.73 8.68
CA PRO A 88 -2.87 23.24 10.07
C PRO A 88 -3.82 22.06 10.31
N ARG A 89 -4.65 21.69 9.32
CA ARG A 89 -5.62 20.61 9.45
C ARG A 89 -4.92 19.25 9.64
N PRO A 90 -5.53 18.30 10.36
CA PRO A 90 -4.91 17.01 10.63
C PRO A 90 -4.89 16.10 9.40
N ILE A 91 -3.99 15.13 9.40
CA ILE A 91 -4.06 13.95 8.52
C ILE A 91 -4.93 12.90 9.22
N GLY A 92 -5.96 12.42 8.53
CA GLY A 92 -6.78 11.30 9.00
C GLY A 92 -6.10 9.96 8.69
N LEU A 93 -6.15 9.01 9.61
CA LEU A 93 -5.71 7.63 9.41
C LEU A 93 -6.80 6.70 9.93
N PHE A 94 -7.07 5.59 9.23
CA PHE A 94 -7.95 4.57 9.80
C PHE A 94 -7.56 3.13 9.45
N ASP A 95 -7.90 2.22 10.35
CA ASP A 95 -7.69 0.78 10.23
C ASP A 95 -8.92 0.00 10.72
N SER A 96 -8.97 -1.30 10.45
CA SER A 96 -10.00 -2.19 11.00
C SER A 96 -9.85 -2.45 12.51
N GLY A 97 -8.85 -1.87 13.17
CA GLY A 97 -8.58 -2.07 14.59
C GLY A 97 -7.26 -1.43 15.00
N VAL A 98 -6.41 -2.22 15.67
CA VAL A 98 -5.15 -1.73 16.26
C VAL A 98 -3.91 -1.85 15.39
N GLY A 99 -3.95 -2.66 14.33
CA GLY A 99 -2.78 -2.90 13.49
C GLY A 99 -2.24 -1.61 12.86
N GLY A 100 -3.13 -0.72 12.44
CA GLY A 100 -2.81 0.56 11.80
C GLY A 100 -1.96 1.51 12.64
N LEU A 101 -1.83 1.27 13.96
CA LEU A 101 -0.89 2.00 14.80
C LEU A 101 0.57 1.84 14.32
N THR A 102 0.91 0.76 13.59
CA THR A 102 2.22 0.62 12.93
C THR A 102 2.43 1.65 11.82
N VAL A 103 1.38 1.92 11.02
CA VAL A 103 1.36 2.98 9.99
C VAL A 103 1.41 4.36 10.64
N LEU A 104 0.63 4.60 11.70
CA LEU A 104 0.64 5.84 12.47
C LEU A 104 2.04 6.16 13.02
N ARG A 105 2.75 5.14 13.55
CA ARG A 105 4.12 5.29 14.04
C ARG A 105 5.11 5.69 12.95
N GLU A 106 5.04 5.06 11.78
CA GLU A 106 5.90 5.45 10.66
C GLU A 106 5.54 6.84 10.11
N VAL A 107 4.26 7.23 10.13
CA VAL A 107 3.81 8.58 9.81
C VAL A 107 4.40 9.59 10.80
N TRP A 108 4.25 9.43 12.12
CA TRP A 108 4.85 10.37 13.09
C TRP A 108 6.38 10.43 13.00
N ARG A 109 7.04 9.30 12.73
CA ARG A 109 8.50 9.26 12.54
C ARG A 109 8.93 10.03 11.29
N ARG A 110 8.15 9.97 10.20
CA ARG A 110 8.48 10.58 8.90
C ARG A 110 7.89 11.97 8.69
N LEU A 111 6.88 12.36 9.47
CA LEU A 111 6.13 13.62 9.40
C LEU A 111 5.88 14.16 10.84
N PRO A 112 6.94 14.48 11.61
CA PRO A 112 6.82 14.76 13.04
C PRO A 112 6.08 16.07 13.38
N GLY A 113 5.88 16.97 12.42
CA GLY A 113 5.12 18.22 12.60
C GLY A 113 3.66 18.15 12.12
N GLU A 114 3.20 16.99 11.64
CA GLU A 114 1.81 16.83 11.19
C GLU A 114 0.91 16.41 12.35
N SER A 115 -0.19 17.13 12.54
CA SER A 115 -1.29 16.69 13.42
C SER A 115 -2.00 15.47 12.81
N THR A 116 -2.45 14.53 13.63
CA THR A 116 -3.10 13.30 13.15
C THR A 116 -4.34 12.92 13.97
N ILE A 117 -5.37 12.44 13.27
CA ILE A 117 -6.52 11.74 13.85
C ILE A 117 -6.46 10.29 13.38
N TYR A 118 -6.33 9.34 14.30
CA TYR A 118 -6.42 7.90 14.03
C TYR A 118 -7.79 7.35 14.44
N VAL A 119 -8.37 6.46 13.64
CA VAL A 119 -9.59 5.70 13.98
C VAL A 119 -9.36 4.20 13.74
N GLY A 120 -9.42 3.39 14.80
CA GLY A 120 -9.37 1.93 14.72
C GLY A 120 -10.75 1.30 14.92
N ASP A 121 -11.29 0.61 13.91
CA ASP A 121 -12.64 0.02 13.97
C ASP A 121 -12.73 -1.32 14.72
N SER A 122 -12.18 -1.34 15.94
CA SER A 122 -11.96 -2.55 16.74
C SER A 122 -13.25 -3.30 17.09
N ALA A 123 -14.42 -2.65 17.10
CA ALA A 123 -15.72 -3.32 17.31
C ALA A 123 -16.15 -4.20 16.12
N ARG A 124 -15.63 -3.96 14.92
CA ARG A 124 -16.02 -4.65 13.67
C ARG A 124 -14.86 -5.43 13.03
N THR A 125 -13.69 -5.41 13.65
CA THR A 125 -12.54 -6.28 13.33
C THR A 125 -12.94 -7.78 13.31
N PRO A 126 -12.22 -8.64 12.57
CA PRO A 126 -11.29 -8.34 11.50
C PRO A 126 -12.01 -8.12 10.16
N TYR A 127 -11.62 -7.10 9.40
CA TYR A 127 -12.13 -6.91 8.04
C TYR A 127 -11.69 -8.04 7.08
N GLY A 128 -10.57 -8.72 7.37
CA GLY A 128 -9.94 -9.73 6.51
C GLY A 128 -10.79 -10.99 6.22
N THR A 129 -11.96 -11.11 6.85
CA THR A 129 -12.94 -12.20 6.66
C THR A 129 -14.36 -11.70 6.34
N ARG A 130 -14.56 -10.37 6.20
CA ARG A 130 -15.87 -9.76 5.87
C ARG A 130 -16.10 -9.73 4.34
N PRO A 131 -17.36 -9.69 3.86
CA PRO A 131 -17.67 -9.36 2.48
C PRO A 131 -17.18 -7.97 2.08
N GLU A 132 -16.81 -7.78 0.81
CA GLU A 132 -16.26 -6.51 0.32
C GLU A 132 -17.23 -5.33 0.52
N SER A 133 -18.53 -5.54 0.35
CA SER A 133 -19.56 -4.51 0.54
C SER A 133 -19.64 -4.02 1.99
N GLU A 134 -19.43 -4.89 2.97
CA GLU A 134 -19.41 -4.56 4.40
C GLU A 134 -18.15 -3.74 4.73
N VAL A 135 -16.99 -4.15 4.20
CA VAL A 135 -15.72 -3.41 4.35
C VAL A 135 -15.80 -2.02 3.71
N ILE A 136 -16.44 -1.90 2.54
CA ILE A 136 -16.67 -0.60 1.89
C ILE A 136 -17.55 0.29 2.77
N ALA A 137 -18.69 -0.21 3.27
CA ALA A 137 -19.60 0.56 4.11
C ALA A 137 -18.92 1.09 5.38
N PHE A 138 -18.22 0.23 6.14
CA PHE A 138 -17.51 0.67 7.35
C PHE A 138 -16.39 1.68 7.03
N SER A 139 -15.69 1.49 5.90
CA SER A 139 -14.67 2.45 5.45
C SER A 139 -15.26 3.81 5.06
N GLU A 140 -16.47 3.83 4.49
CA GLU A 140 -17.19 5.08 4.16
C GLU A 140 -17.61 5.84 5.42
N GLU A 141 -18.16 5.17 6.44
CA GLU A 141 -18.54 5.80 7.72
C GLU A 141 -17.36 6.50 8.40
N ILE A 142 -16.19 5.85 8.41
CA ILE A 142 -14.96 6.36 9.02
C ILE A 142 -14.35 7.48 8.18
N ALA A 143 -14.33 7.34 6.85
CA ALA A 143 -13.88 8.40 5.96
C ALA A 143 -14.75 9.66 6.11
N ASP A 144 -16.08 9.51 6.18
CA ASP A 144 -17.00 10.61 6.45
C ASP A 144 -16.72 11.28 7.80
N TYR A 145 -16.35 10.50 8.83
CA TYR A 145 -15.97 11.05 10.13
C TYR A 145 -14.68 11.88 10.05
N LEU A 146 -13.64 11.35 9.40
CA LEU A 146 -12.37 12.05 9.20
C LEU A 146 -12.53 13.32 8.36
N VAL A 147 -13.38 13.30 7.33
CA VAL A 147 -13.69 14.49 6.51
C VAL A 147 -14.50 15.52 7.31
N ALA A 148 -15.50 15.10 8.09
CA ALA A 148 -16.25 16.00 8.99
C ALA A 148 -15.35 16.64 10.06
N ARG A 149 -14.34 15.91 10.54
CA ARG A 149 -13.27 16.39 11.43
C ARG A 149 -12.21 17.25 10.73
N GLY A 150 -12.42 17.59 9.46
CA GLY A 150 -11.60 18.52 8.71
C GLY A 150 -10.27 17.96 8.19
N ALA A 151 -10.10 16.64 8.08
CA ALA A 151 -8.84 16.05 7.62
C ALA A 151 -8.42 16.55 6.22
N LYS A 152 -7.17 17.02 6.07
CA LYS A 152 -6.64 17.52 4.78
C LYS A 152 -6.20 16.41 3.82
N ALA A 153 -5.90 15.24 4.35
CA ALA A 153 -5.59 14.01 3.62
C ALA A 153 -6.00 12.81 4.49
N ILE A 154 -6.28 11.67 3.87
CA ILE A 154 -6.66 10.43 4.57
C ILE A 154 -5.75 9.28 4.15
N VAL A 155 -5.28 8.49 5.12
CA VAL A 155 -4.58 7.21 4.90
C VAL A 155 -5.47 6.05 5.35
N ILE A 156 -5.79 5.16 4.40
CA ILE A 156 -6.34 3.85 4.68
C ILE A 156 -5.17 2.95 5.13
N ALA A 157 -4.95 2.87 6.44
CA ALA A 157 -3.88 2.07 7.04
C ALA A 157 -4.18 0.57 6.93
N CYS A 158 -5.45 0.15 6.97
CA CYS A 158 -5.82 -1.25 6.77
C CYS A 158 -5.46 -1.73 5.36
N ASN A 159 -4.73 -2.83 5.26
CA ASN A 159 -4.44 -3.49 3.98
C ASN A 159 -5.72 -3.96 3.29
N THR A 160 -6.62 -4.61 4.04
CA THR A 160 -7.90 -5.10 3.52
C THR A 160 -8.77 -3.94 3.00
N ALA A 161 -8.97 -2.87 3.78
CA ALA A 161 -9.76 -1.72 3.32
C ALA A 161 -9.06 -0.96 2.17
N SER A 162 -7.74 -0.86 2.18
CA SER A 162 -6.97 -0.26 1.07
C SER A 162 -7.11 -1.06 -0.22
N ALA A 163 -7.32 -2.38 -0.14
CA ALA A 163 -7.50 -3.24 -1.30
C ALA A 163 -8.91 -3.09 -1.91
N VAL A 164 -9.96 -3.04 -1.08
CA VAL A 164 -11.37 -3.08 -1.56
C VAL A 164 -12.07 -1.71 -1.61
N ALA A 165 -11.80 -0.81 -0.66
CA ALA A 165 -12.58 0.41 -0.48
C ALA A 165 -11.95 1.67 -1.11
N LEU A 166 -10.64 1.69 -1.38
CA LEU A 166 -9.90 2.89 -1.84
C LEU A 166 -10.57 3.63 -3.01
N GLN A 167 -11.11 2.91 -4.00
CA GLN A 167 -11.77 3.52 -5.15
C GLN A 167 -13.18 4.05 -4.83
N ALA A 168 -13.89 3.44 -3.88
CA ALA A 168 -15.17 3.96 -3.40
C ALA A 168 -14.96 5.28 -2.64
N LEU A 169 -14.01 5.31 -1.70
CA LEU A 169 -13.72 6.51 -0.90
C LEU A 169 -13.25 7.69 -1.77
N ARG A 170 -12.42 7.44 -2.78
CA ARG A 170 -11.99 8.48 -3.74
C ARG A 170 -13.13 9.05 -4.59
N ARG A 171 -14.17 8.25 -4.89
CA ARG A 171 -15.39 8.75 -5.56
C ARG A 171 -16.29 9.52 -4.59
N ARG A 172 -16.36 9.10 -3.33
CA ARG A 172 -17.16 9.73 -2.26
C ARG A 172 -16.59 11.09 -1.84
N HIS A 173 -15.26 11.19 -1.72
CA HIS A 173 -14.53 12.38 -1.26
C HIS A 173 -13.49 12.85 -2.30
N PRO A 174 -13.91 13.33 -3.48
CA PRO A 174 -13.00 13.63 -4.59
C PRO A 174 -12.06 14.83 -4.34
N THR A 175 -12.36 15.66 -3.34
CA THR A 175 -11.56 16.84 -2.96
C THR A 175 -10.52 16.55 -1.87
N VAL A 176 -10.60 15.39 -1.21
CA VAL A 176 -9.67 14.99 -0.14
C VAL A 176 -8.71 13.93 -0.68
N PRO A 177 -7.40 14.19 -0.71
CA PRO A 177 -6.42 13.18 -1.12
C PRO A 177 -6.47 11.95 -0.20
N ILE A 178 -6.89 10.81 -0.76
CA ILE A 178 -6.92 9.51 -0.05
C ILE A 178 -5.82 8.60 -0.59
N LEU A 179 -4.95 8.14 0.31
CA LEU A 179 -3.90 7.16 0.07
C LEU A 179 -4.25 5.83 0.74
N GLY A 180 -3.94 4.72 0.09
CA GLY A 180 -4.00 3.39 0.70
C GLY A 180 -2.61 2.76 0.76
N VAL A 181 -2.38 1.83 1.71
CA VAL A 181 -1.08 1.16 1.91
C VAL A 181 -0.64 0.23 0.76
N VAL A 182 -1.58 -0.26 -0.06
CA VAL A 182 -1.29 -1.28 -1.09
C VAL A 182 -0.32 -0.78 -2.16
N ARG A 183 -0.62 0.35 -2.84
CA ARG A 183 0.23 0.87 -3.92
C ARG A 183 1.66 1.20 -3.43
N PRO A 184 1.88 1.98 -2.34
CA PRO A 184 3.22 2.24 -1.83
C PRO A 184 3.99 0.96 -1.48
N GLY A 185 3.34 -0.04 -0.86
CA GLY A 185 3.96 -1.33 -0.57
C GLY A 185 4.35 -2.10 -1.83
N ALA A 186 3.50 -2.09 -2.86
CA ALA A 186 3.77 -2.73 -4.15
C ALA A 186 4.94 -2.07 -4.88
N THR A 187 4.97 -0.73 -4.99
CA THR A 187 6.08 0.02 -5.57
C THR A 187 7.38 -0.26 -4.82
N ALA A 188 7.35 -0.27 -3.48
CA ALA A 188 8.53 -0.58 -2.67
C ALA A 188 9.05 -2.01 -2.88
N ALA A 189 8.16 -3.00 -3.05
CA ALA A 189 8.56 -4.38 -3.35
C ALA A 189 9.13 -4.53 -4.77
N ALA A 190 8.52 -3.88 -5.77
CA ALA A 190 8.98 -3.86 -7.15
C ALA A 190 10.37 -3.19 -7.30
N LEU A 191 10.68 -2.19 -6.48
CA LEU A 191 11.99 -1.53 -6.44
C LEU A 191 13.05 -2.27 -5.60
N ALA A 192 12.63 -3.12 -4.66
CA ALA A 192 13.54 -3.88 -3.78
C ALA A 192 14.09 -5.16 -4.43
N THR A 193 13.31 -5.78 -5.33
CA THR A 193 13.69 -7.03 -6.00
C THR A 193 14.82 -6.84 -7.01
N ARG A 194 15.69 -7.84 -7.12
CA ARG A 194 16.83 -7.90 -8.07
C ARG A 194 16.61 -8.93 -9.16
N THR A 195 15.82 -9.96 -8.85
CA THR A 195 15.47 -11.10 -9.71
C THR A 195 14.07 -10.99 -10.31
N GLY A 196 13.25 -10.08 -9.79
CA GLY A 196 11.84 -9.95 -10.15
C GLY A 196 10.91 -10.91 -9.39
N HIS A 197 11.39 -11.64 -8.38
CA HIS A 197 10.62 -12.66 -7.66
C HIS A 197 10.19 -12.18 -6.28
N ILE A 198 8.89 -11.88 -6.15
CA ILE A 198 8.31 -11.21 -5.00
C ILE A 198 7.28 -12.12 -4.33
N GLY A 199 7.50 -12.43 -3.05
CA GLY A 199 6.47 -13.01 -2.19
C GLY A 199 5.62 -11.92 -1.56
N VAL A 200 4.35 -12.21 -1.28
CA VAL A 200 3.46 -11.33 -0.52
C VAL A 200 2.75 -12.15 0.57
N LEU A 201 2.88 -11.74 1.83
CA LEU A 201 2.02 -12.23 2.92
C LEU A 201 0.93 -11.19 3.17
N ALA A 202 -0.35 -11.58 3.11
CA ALA A 202 -1.47 -10.68 3.41
C ALA A 202 -2.66 -11.43 4.03
N THR A 203 -3.72 -10.71 4.42
CA THR A 203 -4.97 -11.35 4.86
C THR A 203 -5.67 -12.05 3.69
N LYS A 204 -6.50 -13.06 3.97
CA LYS A 204 -7.28 -13.79 2.96
C LYS A 204 -8.04 -12.84 2.01
N ALA A 205 -8.80 -11.87 2.52
CA ALA A 205 -9.50 -10.89 1.68
C ALA A 205 -8.55 -10.03 0.82
N THR A 206 -7.38 -9.63 1.36
CA THR A 206 -6.39 -8.87 0.59
C THR A 206 -5.84 -9.71 -0.58
N VAL A 207 -5.50 -10.97 -0.36
CA VAL A 207 -5.05 -11.88 -1.45
C VAL A 207 -6.19 -12.12 -2.46
N GLN A 208 -7.42 -12.38 -1.98
CA GLN A 208 -8.57 -12.65 -2.87
C GLN A 208 -8.94 -11.45 -3.75
N SER A 209 -8.69 -10.22 -3.30
CA SER A 209 -8.91 -9.00 -4.10
C SER A 209 -7.93 -8.86 -5.29
N GLY A 210 -6.80 -9.58 -5.27
CA GLY A 210 -5.71 -9.41 -6.23
C GLY A 210 -5.03 -8.03 -6.22
N ALA A 211 -5.29 -7.19 -5.21
CA ALA A 211 -4.84 -5.79 -5.22
C ALA A 211 -3.31 -5.64 -5.18
N TYR A 212 -2.60 -6.52 -4.45
CA TYR A 212 -1.13 -6.52 -4.45
C TYR A 212 -0.57 -7.07 -5.76
N PHE A 213 -1.06 -8.23 -6.23
CA PHE A 213 -0.72 -8.74 -7.57
C PHE A 213 -0.87 -7.68 -8.67
N ALA A 214 -2.03 -7.01 -8.74
CA ALA A 214 -2.30 -5.98 -9.75
C ALA A 214 -1.36 -4.78 -9.63
N ALA A 215 -1.15 -4.24 -8.42
CA ALA A 215 -0.28 -3.10 -8.20
C ALA A 215 1.21 -3.43 -8.49
N ILE A 216 1.68 -4.63 -8.13
CA ILE A 216 3.05 -5.05 -8.44
C ILE A 216 3.21 -5.27 -9.96
N LYS A 217 2.19 -5.77 -10.65
CA LYS A 217 2.20 -5.91 -12.13
C LYS A 217 2.14 -4.59 -12.88
N GLU A 218 1.52 -3.55 -12.31
CA GLU A 218 1.53 -2.18 -12.85
C GLU A 218 2.95 -1.59 -12.83
N GLU A 219 3.70 -1.81 -11.75
CA GLU A 219 5.07 -1.33 -11.55
C GLU A 219 6.13 -2.19 -12.28
N SER A 220 5.95 -3.52 -12.27
CA SER A 220 6.86 -4.49 -12.89
C SER A 220 6.07 -5.62 -13.57
N PRO A 221 5.70 -5.46 -14.86
CA PRO A 221 4.90 -6.45 -15.59
C PRO A 221 5.56 -7.84 -15.66
N ALA A 222 6.89 -7.89 -15.65
CA ALA A 222 7.67 -9.11 -15.70
C ALA A 222 7.82 -9.85 -14.35
N ALA A 223 7.47 -9.22 -13.22
CA ALA A 223 7.67 -9.82 -11.89
C ALA A 223 6.89 -11.13 -11.72
N VAL A 224 7.52 -12.14 -11.11
CA VAL A 224 6.86 -13.37 -10.65
C VAL A 224 6.41 -13.14 -9.22
N ILE A 225 5.12 -13.32 -8.96
CA ILE A 225 4.48 -12.94 -7.70
C ILE A 225 3.89 -14.19 -7.04
N GLU A 226 4.26 -14.44 -5.79
CA GLU A 226 3.69 -15.50 -4.97
C GLU A 226 2.97 -14.94 -3.74
N GLU A 227 1.66 -14.84 -3.83
CA GLU A 227 0.83 -14.42 -2.70
C GLU A 227 0.50 -15.60 -1.78
N ARG A 228 0.50 -15.37 -0.46
CA ARG A 228 0.03 -16.30 0.56
C ARG A 228 -0.89 -15.57 1.54
N ALA A 229 -2.06 -16.15 1.76
CA ALA A 229 -2.95 -15.71 2.83
C ALA A 229 -2.37 -16.19 4.17
N ALA A 230 -2.24 -15.28 5.12
CA ALA A 230 -1.63 -15.49 6.43
C ALA A 230 -2.52 -14.90 7.55
N SER A 231 -3.84 -15.02 7.41
CA SER A 231 -4.83 -14.46 8.35
C SER A 231 -4.68 -15.03 9.77
N GLU A 232 -4.20 -16.26 9.90
CA GLU A 232 -3.96 -16.99 11.14
C GLU A 232 -2.85 -16.36 12.01
N LEU A 233 -1.96 -15.55 11.43
CA LEU A 233 -0.94 -14.82 12.20
C LEU A 233 -1.55 -13.66 12.99
N VAL A 234 -2.64 -13.05 12.51
CA VAL A 234 -3.28 -11.89 13.15
C VAL A 234 -3.67 -12.15 14.62
N PRO A 235 -4.46 -13.20 14.96
CA PRO A 235 -4.81 -13.46 16.35
C PRO A 235 -3.63 -13.87 17.24
N LEU A 236 -2.56 -14.46 16.68
CA LEU A 236 -1.33 -14.77 17.42
C LEU A 236 -0.52 -13.50 17.75
N ILE A 237 -0.55 -12.50 16.87
CA ILE A 237 0.08 -11.20 17.10
C ILE A 237 -0.73 -10.39 18.12
N GLU A 238 -2.06 -10.45 18.04
CA GLU A 238 -2.97 -9.76 18.96
C GLU A 238 -2.99 -10.37 20.38
N SER A 239 -2.74 -11.68 20.55
CA SER A 239 -2.54 -12.27 21.89
C SER A 239 -1.27 -11.79 22.60
N GLY A 240 -0.35 -11.15 21.86
CA GLY A 240 0.93 -10.67 22.38
C GLY A 240 2.04 -11.71 22.46
N GLU A 241 1.79 -12.95 22.04
CA GLU A 241 2.73 -14.08 22.04
C GLU A 241 3.76 -14.00 20.87
N LEU A 242 4.43 -12.85 20.75
CA LEU A 242 5.31 -12.49 19.62
C LEU A 242 6.60 -13.31 19.52
N ASP A 243 6.99 -14.00 20.59
CA ASP A 243 8.13 -14.92 20.65
C ASP A 243 7.66 -16.25 21.26
N SER A 244 6.92 -17.04 20.47
CA SER A 244 6.35 -18.33 20.87
C SER A 244 6.61 -19.43 19.84
N PRO A 245 6.84 -20.71 20.26
CA PRO A 245 7.01 -21.82 19.33
C PRO A 245 5.82 -22.02 18.38
N ARG A 246 4.61 -21.65 18.82
CA ARG A 246 3.39 -21.68 18.01
C ARG A 246 3.43 -20.68 16.86
N LEU A 247 3.90 -19.46 17.12
CA LEU A 247 4.06 -18.42 16.11
C LEU A 247 5.20 -18.76 15.15
N ASP A 248 6.36 -19.20 15.66
CA ASP A 248 7.50 -19.62 14.82
C ASP A 248 7.10 -20.79 13.89
N ALA A 249 6.31 -21.76 14.36
CA ALA A 249 5.78 -22.85 13.53
C ALA A 249 4.82 -22.34 12.43
N ALA A 250 3.84 -21.49 12.78
CA ALA A 250 2.92 -20.91 11.80
C ALA A 250 3.65 -20.07 10.73
N ILE A 251 4.68 -19.31 11.13
CA ILE A 251 5.56 -18.58 10.21
C ILE A 251 6.36 -19.56 9.33
N ALA A 252 6.90 -20.65 9.89
CA ALA A 252 7.65 -21.63 9.13
C ALA A 252 6.80 -22.29 8.03
N ASP A 253 5.58 -22.71 8.35
CA ASP A 253 4.64 -23.33 7.41
C ASP A 253 4.23 -22.38 6.28
N LEU A 254 3.92 -21.12 6.61
CA LEU A 254 3.60 -20.08 5.63
C LEU A 254 4.77 -19.75 4.70
N LEU A 255 6.00 -19.75 5.22
CA LEU A 255 7.20 -19.43 4.45
C LEU A 255 7.74 -20.63 3.66
N ALA A 256 7.44 -21.88 4.03
CA ALA A 256 8.00 -23.06 3.38
C ALA A 256 7.73 -23.09 1.85
N PRO A 257 6.51 -22.83 1.34
CA PRO A 257 6.28 -22.74 -0.11
C PRO A 257 7.08 -21.63 -0.80
N LEU A 258 7.32 -20.51 -0.13
CA LEU A 258 8.05 -19.35 -0.69
C LEU A 258 9.57 -19.58 -0.76
N ARG A 259 10.10 -20.56 -0.01
CA ARG A 259 11.50 -21.00 -0.08
C ARG A 259 11.75 -21.97 -1.24
N SER A 260 10.70 -22.66 -1.71
CA SER A 260 10.78 -23.68 -2.75
C SER A 260 9.59 -23.58 -3.70
N SER A 261 9.65 -22.63 -4.66
CA SER A 261 8.59 -22.53 -5.67
C SER A 261 8.57 -23.77 -6.56
N SER A 262 7.37 -24.16 -6.98
CA SER A 262 7.15 -25.29 -7.90
C SER A 262 7.82 -25.12 -9.27
N GLY A 263 8.33 -23.92 -9.59
CA GLY A 263 9.05 -23.60 -10.82
C GLY A 263 10.57 -23.58 -10.70
N GLY A 264 11.15 -23.92 -9.54
CA GLY A 264 12.61 -23.95 -9.32
C GLY A 264 13.25 -22.60 -8.97
N TRP A 265 12.44 -21.56 -8.79
CA TRP A 265 12.89 -20.22 -8.41
C TRP A 265 12.63 -19.93 -6.93
N ARG A 266 13.32 -18.93 -6.36
CA ARG A 266 13.13 -18.47 -4.97
C ARG A 266 12.83 -16.97 -4.99
N ILE A 267 12.00 -16.51 -4.06
CA ILE A 267 11.80 -15.07 -3.85
C ILE A 267 13.07 -14.41 -3.32
N ASP A 268 13.36 -13.18 -3.75
CA ASP A 268 14.39 -12.33 -3.15
C ASP A 268 13.81 -11.17 -2.33
N THR A 269 12.48 -11.00 -2.38
CA THR A 269 11.75 -9.92 -1.73
C THR A 269 10.47 -10.48 -1.14
N LEU A 270 10.16 -10.13 0.12
CA LEU A 270 8.88 -10.43 0.76
C LEU A 270 8.19 -9.14 1.20
N LEU A 271 6.97 -8.92 0.71
CA LEU A 271 6.12 -7.81 1.11
C LEU A 271 5.19 -8.21 2.27
N LEU A 272 5.22 -7.41 3.35
CA LEU A 272 4.33 -7.54 4.50
C LEU A 272 3.02 -6.76 4.25
N GLY A 273 2.07 -7.40 3.56
CA GLY A 273 0.74 -6.88 3.21
C GLY A 273 -0.31 -7.00 4.32
N CYS A 274 0.09 -6.83 5.58
CA CYS A 274 -0.80 -6.71 6.72
C CYS A 274 -0.18 -5.79 7.77
N THR A 275 -1.00 -4.98 8.44
CA THR A 275 -0.58 -3.97 9.43
C THR A 275 0.03 -4.56 10.69
N HIS A 276 -0.28 -5.83 11.01
CA HIS A 276 0.27 -6.56 12.16
C HIS A 276 1.66 -7.16 11.89
N PHE A 277 1.96 -7.54 10.65
CA PHE A 277 3.18 -8.31 10.32
C PHE A 277 4.51 -7.58 10.60
N PRO A 278 4.62 -6.23 10.57
CA PRO A 278 5.81 -5.53 11.05
C PRO A 278 6.21 -5.86 12.49
N LEU A 279 5.26 -6.25 13.36
CA LEU A 279 5.55 -6.64 14.75
C LEU A 279 6.32 -7.95 14.86
N ILE A 280 6.15 -8.85 13.87
CA ILE A 280 6.84 -10.15 13.79
C ILE A 280 7.90 -10.19 12.69
N ARG A 281 8.31 -9.02 12.16
CA ARG A 281 9.31 -8.89 11.09
C ARG A 281 10.61 -9.64 11.40
N ALA A 282 11.04 -9.64 12.67
CA ALA A 282 12.23 -10.37 13.10
C ALA A 282 12.08 -11.88 12.93
N ALA A 283 10.95 -12.47 13.37
CA ALA A 283 10.67 -13.90 13.20
C ALA A 283 10.55 -14.29 11.72
N ILE A 284 9.86 -13.49 10.91
CA ILE A 284 9.76 -13.68 9.45
C ILE A 284 11.15 -13.65 8.79
N ALA A 285 12.00 -12.68 9.15
CA ALA A 285 13.37 -12.57 8.63
C ALA A 285 14.26 -13.76 9.03
N ARG A 286 14.18 -14.22 10.29
CA ARG A 286 14.86 -15.46 10.74
C ARG A 286 14.45 -16.67 9.89
N GLY A 287 13.16 -16.77 9.54
CA GLY A 287 12.65 -17.84 8.69
C GLY A 287 13.15 -17.76 7.24
N LEU A 288 13.17 -16.58 6.64
CA LEU A 288 13.58 -16.41 5.24
C LEU A 288 15.09 -16.55 5.00
N GLY A 289 15.91 -16.19 5.98
CA GLY A 289 17.35 -16.01 5.84
C GLY A 289 17.73 -14.66 5.21
N GLU A 290 19.00 -14.28 5.33
CA GLU A 290 19.52 -12.93 5.02
C GLU A 290 19.40 -12.51 3.55
N SER A 291 19.18 -13.45 2.63
CA SER A 291 19.12 -13.20 1.19
C SER A 291 17.81 -12.59 0.70
N VAL A 292 16.80 -12.40 1.57
CA VAL A 292 15.45 -11.92 1.19
C VAL A 292 15.16 -10.55 1.81
N ALA A 293 14.89 -9.55 0.97
CA ALA A 293 14.51 -8.22 1.40
C ALA A 293 13.08 -8.20 1.96
N VAL A 294 12.91 -7.93 3.26
CA VAL A 294 11.58 -7.81 3.88
C VAL A 294 11.10 -6.37 3.86
N VAL A 295 10.08 -6.10 3.04
CA VAL A 295 9.48 -4.79 2.78
C VAL A 295 8.24 -4.57 3.66
N ASP A 296 8.20 -3.41 4.32
CA ASP A 296 7.12 -3.00 5.22
C ASP A 296 6.18 -2.00 4.52
N ALA A 297 4.91 -2.38 4.34
CA ALA A 297 3.89 -1.53 3.74
C ALA A 297 3.59 -0.27 4.59
N ALA A 298 3.78 -0.31 5.91
CA ALA A 298 3.58 0.85 6.79
C ALA A 298 4.62 1.95 6.53
N ALA A 299 5.91 1.56 6.47
CA ALA A 299 7.00 2.48 6.16
C ALA A 299 6.90 3.04 4.73
N ALA A 300 6.47 2.21 3.76
CA ALA A 300 6.22 2.65 2.40
C ALA A 300 5.03 3.61 2.29
N ALA A 301 3.93 3.37 3.02
CA ALA A 301 2.76 4.25 3.04
C ALA A 301 3.06 5.61 3.70
N ALA A 302 3.82 5.63 4.79
CA ALA A 302 4.32 6.86 5.38
C ALA A 302 5.25 7.63 4.43
N ALA A 303 5.98 6.92 3.54
CA ALA A 303 6.74 7.55 2.47
C ALA A 303 5.85 8.20 1.41
N GLY A 304 4.90 7.45 0.84
CA GLY A 304 3.95 7.98 -0.14
C GLY A 304 3.07 9.11 0.40
N LEU A 305 2.74 9.11 1.71
CA LEU A 305 2.04 10.22 2.35
C LEU A 305 2.88 11.49 2.37
N ALA A 306 4.18 11.40 2.70
CA ALA A 306 5.06 12.56 2.71
C ALA A 306 5.17 13.20 1.32
N ASP A 307 5.25 12.38 0.27
CA ASP A 307 5.30 12.85 -1.11
C ASP A 307 3.95 13.45 -1.55
N LEU A 308 2.83 12.83 -1.16
CA LEU A 308 1.48 13.35 -1.38
C LEU A 308 1.30 14.73 -0.72
N VAL A 309 1.72 14.90 0.53
CA VAL A 309 1.60 16.16 1.27
C VAL A 309 2.42 17.25 0.57
N ALA A 310 3.67 16.95 0.20
CA ALA A 310 4.56 17.91 -0.46
C ALA A 310 4.07 18.32 -1.87
N VAL A 311 3.61 17.36 -2.68
CA VAL A 311 3.11 17.62 -4.05
C VAL A 311 1.83 18.47 -4.02
N ASN A 312 0.92 18.20 -3.08
CA ASN A 312 -0.32 18.96 -2.93
C ASN A 312 -0.14 20.25 -2.10
N ARG A 313 1.06 20.53 -1.59
CA ARG A 313 1.39 21.70 -0.73
C ARG A 313 0.53 21.75 0.54
N LEU A 314 0.33 20.60 1.16
CA LEU A 314 -0.47 20.41 2.38
C LEU A 314 0.37 20.39 3.66
N ASP A 315 1.64 20.81 3.61
CA ASP A 315 2.56 20.80 4.75
C ASP A 315 1.99 21.57 5.97
N ALA A 316 2.12 21.01 7.18
CA ALA A 316 1.76 21.70 8.41
C ALA A 316 2.59 22.98 8.66
N PRO A 317 2.06 23.98 9.39
CA PRO A 317 2.80 25.20 9.69
C PRO A 317 4.10 24.92 10.46
N GLY A 318 5.18 25.58 10.04
CA GLY A 318 6.51 25.36 10.61
C GLY A 318 7.25 24.14 10.06
N SER A 319 6.64 23.32 9.19
CA SER A 319 7.32 22.25 8.44
C SER A 319 8.48 22.82 7.61
N THR A 320 9.72 22.49 7.99
CA THR A 320 10.95 22.98 7.33
C THR A 320 11.29 22.27 6.02
N ARG A 321 10.35 21.52 5.42
CA ARG A 321 10.55 20.86 4.11
C ARG A 321 10.61 21.81 2.92
N GLY A 322 10.36 23.10 3.16
CA GLY A 322 10.65 24.17 2.20
C GLY A 322 12.13 24.49 2.08
N THR A 323 12.85 23.73 1.24
CA THR A 323 14.14 24.07 0.60
C THR A 323 15.23 24.69 1.50
N ALA A 324 16.30 23.93 1.74
CA ALA A 324 17.61 24.43 2.22
C ALA A 324 18.36 25.29 1.16
N ALA A 325 17.62 26.06 0.34
CA ALA A 325 18.13 26.86 -0.77
C ALA A 325 18.61 28.25 -0.32
N ASP A 326 18.21 28.73 0.86
CA ASP A 326 18.71 30.01 1.37
C ASP A 326 18.83 30.03 2.91
N ALA A 327 20.01 29.67 3.40
CA ALA A 327 20.41 29.90 4.79
C ALA A 327 20.85 31.37 4.99
N GLY A 328 19.96 32.31 4.63
CA GLY A 328 20.18 33.75 4.75
C GLY A 328 21.27 34.34 3.82
N ARG A 329 21.70 33.64 2.76
CA ARG A 329 22.72 34.13 1.81
C ARG A 329 22.24 35.31 0.97
N LEU A 330 20.93 35.47 0.75
CA LEU A 330 20.35 36.66 0.09
C LEU A 330 19.74 37.68 1.05
N GLY A 331 19.99 37.58 2.36
CA GLY A 331 19.53 38.56 3.35
C GLY A 331 18.03 38.47 3.69
N HIS A 332 17.37 37.36 3.36
CA HIS A 332 16.05 37.04 3.87
C HIS A 332 16.19 36.36 5.25
N GLU A 333 15.55 36.93 6.27
CA GLU A 333 15.38 36.24 7.55
C GLU A 333 14.56 34.96 7.34
N ALA A 334 14.94 33.87 8.01
CA ALA A 334 14.11 32.68 8.06
C ALA A 334 12.74 33.05 8.65
N PRO A 335 11.61 32.67 8.03
CA PRO A 335 10.29 32.98 8.57
C PRO A 335 10.18 32.53 10.02
N ALA A 336 9.65 33.40 10.89
CA ALA A 336 9.55 33.10 12.31
C ALA A 336 8.88 31.74 12.54
N HIS A 337 9.67 30.78 13.04
CA HIS A 337 9.19 29.44 13.33
C HIS A 337 8.29 29.49 14.58
N VAL A 338 7.00 29.77 14.36
CA VAL A 338 5.98 29.42 15.35
C VAL A 338 5.98 27.90 15.45
N ALA A 339 6.53 27.38 16.55
CA ALA A 339 6.54 25.95 16.83
C ALA A 339 5.09 25.50 17.07
N VAL A 340 4.47 24.91 16.04
CA VAL A 340 3.16 24.27 16.19
C VAL A 340 3.39 22.88 16.77
N THR A 341 2.97 22.68 18.01
CA THR A 341 2.89 21.34 18.61
C THR A 341 1.78 20.56 17.91
N PRO A 342 2.09 19.43 17.24
CA PRO A 342 1.09 18.65 16.53
C PRO A 342 0.14 17.94 17.51
N THR A 343 -1.15 17.90 17.19
CA THR A 343 -2.12 17.10 17.94
C THR A 343 -2.08 15.64 17.49
N ARG A 344 -2.30 14.72 18.43
CA ARG A 344 -2.21 13.27 18.22
C ARG A 344 -3.39 12.59 18.87
N GLU A 345 -4.48 12.47 18.12
CA GLU A 345 -5.74 11.91 18.61
C GLU A 345 -5.88 10.46 18.13
N ILE A 346 -6.23 9.55 19.04
CA ILE A 346 -6.42 8.12 18.77
C ILE A 346 -7.84 7.74 19.21
N PHE A 347 -8.66 7.31 18.26
CA PHE A 347 -10.01 6.82 18.51
C PHE A 347 -10.12 5.32 18.22
N THR A 348 -11.00 4.63 18.93
CA THR A 348 -11.37 3.23 18.67
C THR A 348 -12.87 3.02 18.84
N THR A 349 -13.49 2.20 18.00
CA THR A 349 -14.88 1.77 18.21
C THR A 349 -15.02 0.66 19.26
N GLY A 350 -13.90 0.04 19.67
CA GLY A 350 -13.86 -1.00 20.71
C GLY A 350 -13.41 -0.47 22.07
N ASP A 351 -12.68 -1.31 22.81
CA ASP A 351 -12.13 -0.99 24.13
C ASP A 351 -10.97 0.02 24.04
N ALA A 352 -11.23 1.23 24.52
CA ALA A 352 -10.26 2.33 24.60
C ALA A 352 -9.07 2.03 25.52
N ALA A 353 -9.27 1.29 26.62
CA ALA A 353 -8.19 0.95 27.55
C ALA A 353 -7.21 -0.06 26.93
N ALA A 354 -7.72 -1.07 26.21
CA ALA A 354 -6.89 -2.03 25.48
C ALA A 354 -6.06 -1.36 24.37
N VAL A 355 -6.65 -0.42 23.61
CA VAL A 355 -5.91 0.35 22.59
C VAL A 355 -4.88 1.28 23.22
N THR A 356 -5.21 1.94 24.34
CA THR A 356 -4.27 2.78 25.11
C THR A 356 -3.05 1.98 25.57
N ALA A 357 -3.25 0.82 26.20
CA ALA A 357 -2.16 -0.03 26.68
C ALA A 357 -1.25 -0.52 25.53
N LEU A 358 -1.82 -0.82 24.36
CA LEU A 358 -1.04 -1.20 23.19
C LEU A 358 -0.28 -0.01 22.58
N ALA A 359 -0.90 1.17 22.51
CA ALA A 359 -0.25 2.39 22.04
C ALA A 359 0.93 2.75 22.93
N ALA A 360 0.76 2.75 24.27
CA ALA A 360 1.84 3.02 25.21
C ALA A 360 3.05 2.10 24.97
N ARG A 361 2.83 0.80 24.76
CA ARG A 361 3.89 -0.16 24.41
C ARG A 361 4.52 0.09 23.04
N LEU A 362 3.73 0.41 22.01
CA LEU A 362 4.22 0.57 20.64
C LEU A 362 5.02 1.87 20.42
N PHE A 363 4.60 2.95 21.09
CA PHE A 363 5.18 4.29 20.99
C PHE A 363 6.18 4.61 22.12
N ARG A 364 6.18 3.84 23.22
CA ARG A 364 6.97 4.06 24.44
C ARG A 364 6.67 5.44 25.08
N SER A 365 5.38 5.71 25.25
CA SER A 365 4.85 6.96 25.83
C SER A 365 3.49 6.68 26.47
N ASP A 366 3.37 6.96 27.78
CA ASP A 366 2.13 6.79 28.55
C ASP A 366 1.17 7.98 28.41
N GLU A 367 1.54 9.01 27.63
CA GLU A 367 0.73 10.21 27.36
C GLU A 367 -0.34 9.96 26.27
N LEU A 368 -0.23 8.85 25.53
CA LEU A 368 -1.11 8.51 24.41
C LEU A 368 -2.35 7.75 24.89
N VAL A 369 -3.40 8.50 25.22
CA VAL A 369 -4.72 7.94 25.56
C VAL A 369 -5.54 7.75 24.28
N ALA A 370 -6.16 6.58 24.13
CA ALA A 370 -7.17 6.34 23.11
C ALA A 370 -8.57 6.62 23.67
N GLU A 371 -9.45 7.19 22.85
CA GLU A 371 -10.83 7.49 23.18
C GLU A 371 -11.80 6.53 22.48
N HIS A 372 -12.94 6.24 23.10
CA HIS A 372 -14.00 5.47 22.48
C HIS A 372 -14.81 6.35 21.51
N LEU A 373 -15.08 5.85 20.30
CA LEU A 373 -15.84 6.55 19.26
C LEU A 373 -17.01 5.70 18.79
N ASP A 374 -18.24 6.21 18.97
CA ASP A 374 -19.43 5.66 18.35
C ASP A 374 -19.63 6.29 16.96
N LEU A 375 -19.49 5.47 15.91
CA LEU A 375 -19.72 5.90 14.51
C LEU A 375 -21.20 5.91 14.12
N SER A 376 -22.08 5.30 14.92
CA SER A 376 -23.53 5.20 14.70
C SER A 376 -24.32 6.38 15.29
N ALA A 377 -23.71 7.14 16.20
CA ALA A 377 -24.33 8.31 16.81
C ALA A 377 -24.65 9.42 15.76
N PRO A 378 -25.84 10.05 15.83
CA PRO A 378 -26.19 11.16 14.94
C PRO A 378 -25.26 12.35 15.19
N ARG A 379 -24.55 12.77 14.13
CA ARG A 379 -23.56 13.84 14.20
C ARG A 379 -24.27 15.19 14.18
N HIS A 380 -24.20 15.93 15.28
CA HIS A 380 -24.59 17.35 15.28
C HIS A 380 -23.54 18.17 14.51
N PRO A 381 -23.98 19.18 13.71
CA PRO A 381 -23.11 19.99 12.85
C PRO A 381 -22.24 21.00 13.61
#